data_AF-A0A8J7DXX1-F1
#
_entry.id   AF-A0A8J7DXX1-F1
#
_cell.length_a   1.000
_cell.length_b   1.000
_cell.length_c   1.000
_cell.angle_alpha   90.00
_cell.angle_beta   90.00
_cell.angle_gamma   90.00
#
_symmetry.space_group_name_H-M   'P 1'
#
loop_
_entity.id
_entity.type
_entity.pdbx_description
1 polymer ?
#
loop_
_entity_poly.entity_id
_entity_poly.type
_entity_poly.pdbx_seq_one_letter_code
_entity_poly.pdbx_strand_id
1 'polypeptide(L)'
;MKKKPSSKTISFRIDSRLAAKLHRQALEQRLSLHEYVRELFLDALSQQELRDEVIELRTEVQNVGVEIDELRHDVSVVLYKFLVELAEMEEEAAKGWMARNL
;
A
#
# COMPACT_ATOMS: atom_id res chain seq x y z
N MET A 1 0.99 48.11 4.42
CA MET A 1 2.36 47.53 4.38
C MET A 1 2.33 46.24 3.55
N LYS A 2 3.06 46.16 2.43
CA LYS A 2 3.16 44.90 1.66
C LYS A 2 4.02 43.93 2.46
N LYS A 3 3.46 42.83 2.97
CA LYS A 3 4.22 41.75 3.61
C LYS A 3 5.20 41.21 2.55
N LYS A 4 6.51 41.38 2.77
CA LYS A 4 7.52 40.72 1.93
C LYS A 4 7.36 39.20 2.12
N PRO A 5 7.38 38.39 1.05
CA PRO A 5 7.40 36.95 1.20
C PRO A 5 8.65 36.56 1.98
N SER A 6 8.48 35.87 3.11
CA SER A 6 9.60 35.35 3.89
C SER A 6 10.09 34.06 3.23
N SER A 7 11.35 34.03 2.80
CA SER A 7 12.01 32.79 2.41
C SER A 7 12.87 32.27 3.56
N LYS A 8 12.87 30.96 3.76
CA LYS A 8 13.77 30.26 4.68
C LYS A 8 14.61 29.28 3.87
N THR A 9 15.93 29.32 4.07
CA THR A 9 16.85 28.36 3.45
C THR A 9 16.95 27.13 4.36
N ILE A 10 16.75 25.95 3.78
CA ILE A 10 16.92 24.66 4.45
C ILE A 10 18.10 23.96 3.80
N SER A 11 19.04 23.49 4.61
CA SER A 11 20.22 22.75 4.17
C SER A 11 20.16 21.32 4.68
N PHE A 12 20.34 20.36 3.80
CA PHE A 12 20.37 18.93 4.13
C PHE A 12 21.52 18.25 3.39
N ARG A 13 21.98 17.12 3.93
CA ARG A 13 23.04 16.31 3.31
C ARG A 13 22.40 15.12 2.61
N ILE A 14 22.82 14.89 1.38
CA ILE A 14 22.46 13.70 0.57
C ILE A 14 23.74 13.02 0.11
N ASP A 15 23.63 11.76 -0.28
CA ASP A 15 24.76 11.06 -0.87
C ASP A 15 25.13 11.66 -2.24
N SER A 16 26.39 11.47 -2.64
CA SER A 16 26.94 12.05 -3.86
C SER A 16 26.27 11.52 -5.14
N ARG A 17 25.78 10.27 -5.13
CA ARG A 17 25.10 9.67 -6.28
C ARG A 17 23.73 10.31 -6.49
N LEU A 18 22.98 10.52 -5.42
CA LEU A 18 21.70 11.23 -5.48
C LEU A 18 21.89 12.70 -5.88
N ALA A 19 22.90 13.38 -5.34
CA ALA A 19 23.22 14.76 -5.73
C ALA A 19 23.50 14.88 -7.23
N ALA A 20 24.33 13.99 -7.79
CA ALA A 20 24.64 13.98 -9.22
C ALA A 20 23.39 13.71 -10.07
N LYS A 21 22.51 12.81 -9.63
CA LYS A 21 21.24 12.52 -10.31
C LYS A 21 20.34 13.76 -10.35
N LEU A 22 20.15 14.43 -9.22
CA LEU A 22 19.32 15.64 -9.14
C LEU A 22 19.86 16.77 -10.03
N HIS A 23 21.18 16.98 -10.04
CA HIS A 23 21.82 17.95 -10.93
C HIS A 23 21.58 17.64 -12.41
N ARG A 24 21.73 16.36 -12.80
CA ARG A 24 21.49 15.93 -14.18
C ARG A 24 20.03 16.17 -14.58
N GLN A 25 19.08 15.80 -13.73
CA GLN A 25 17.65 15.96 -14.03
C GLN A 25 17.24 17.45 -14.09
N ALA A 26 17.78 18.30 -13.22
CA ALA A 26 17.57 19.74 -13.29
C ALA A 26 18.06 20.33 -14.62
N LEU A 27 19.24 19.88 -15.10
CA LEU A 27 19.78 20.30 -16.39
C LEU A 27 18.93 19.82 -17.58
N GLU A 28 18.46 18.56 -17.55
CA GLU A 28 17.56 18.00 -18.58
C GLU A 28 16.27 18.84 -18.71
N GLN A 29 15.78 19.38 -17.59
CA GLN A 29 14.57 20.23 -17.54
C GLN A 29 14.86 21.73 -17.70
N ARG A 30 16.12 22.13 -17.87
CA ARG A 30 16.57 23.54 -17.96
C ARG A 30 16.19 24.39 -16.75
N LEU A 31 16.16 23.78 -15.57
CA LEU A 31 15.89 24.44 -14.30
C LEU A 31 17.16 24.61 -13.48
N SER A 32 17.16 25.59 -12.57
CA SER A 32 18.19 25.62 -11.52
C SER A 32 17.99 24.44 -10.57
N LEU A 33 19.07 23.92 -9.97
CA LEU A 33 18.95 22.83 -8.98
C LEU A 33 17.96 23.19 -7.86
N HIS A 34 18.02 24.44 -7.37
CA HIS A 34 17.15 24.89 -6.30
C HIS A 34 15.67 24.85 -6.71
N GLU A 35 15.37 25.32 -7.92
CA GLU A 35 14.01 25.31 -8.46
C GLU A 35 13.49 23.90 -8.69
N TYR A 36 14.32 23.04 -9.29
CA TYR A 36 13.99 21.63 -9.51
C TYR A 36 13.70 20.90 -8.19
N VAL A 37 14.56 21.09 -7.18
CA VAL A 37 14.36 20.47 -5.86
C VAL A 37 13.13 21.03 -5.15
N ARG A 38 12.84 22.33 -5.30
CA ARG A 38 11.62 22.95 -4.76
C ARG A 38 10.38 22.33 -5.38
N GLU A 39 10.33 22.20 -6.71
CA GLU A 39 9.20 21.60 -7.42
C GLU A 39 9.02 20.14 -7.04
N LEU A 40 10.10 19.35 -7.02
CA LEU A 40 10.07 17.96 -6.55
C LEU A 40 9.51 17.84 -5.13
N PHE A 41 9.86 18.76 -4.23
CA PHE A 41 9.36 18.77 -2.86
C PHE A 41 7.87 19.15 -2.80
N LEU A 42 7.43 20.12 -3.60
CA LEU A 42 6.02 20.52 -3.70
C LEU A 42 5.15 19.41 -4.33
N ASP A 43 5.67 18.72 -5.33
CA ASP A 43 5.02 17.57 -5.95
C ASP A 43 4.87 16.43 -4.93
N ALA A 44 5.94 16.13 -4.18
CA ALA A 44 5.87 15.12 -3.12
C ALA A 44 4.88 15.49 -2.00
N LEU A 45 4.79 16.77 -1.64
CA LEU A 45 3.81 17.27 -0.66
C LEU A 45 2.38 17.19 -1.18
N SER A 46 2.14 17.56 -2.44
CA SER A 46 0.79 17.51 -3.04
C SER A 46 0.29 16.09 -3.23
N GLN A 47 1.20 15.12 -3.42
CA GLN A 47 0.88 13.71 -3.49
C GLN A 47 0.77 13.03 -2.12
N GLN A 48 1.00 13.76 -1.03
CA GLN A 48 1.01 13.15 0.31
C GLN A 48 -0.36 12.63 0.72
N GLU A 49 -1.44 13.40 0.49
CA GLU A 49 -2.82 12.97 0.78
C GLU A 49 -3.18 11.71 -0.02
N LEU A 50 -2.91 11.72 -1.34
CA LEU A 50 -3.10 10.56 -2.22
C LEU A 50 -2.28 9.35 -1.76
N ARG A 51 -1.06 9.56 -1.25
CA ARG A 51 -0.21 8.49 -0.75
C ARG A 51 -0.78 7.90 0.54
N ASP A 52 -1.30 8.74 1.44
CA ASP A 52 -1.92 8.32 2.69
C ASP A 52 -3.21 7.53 2.39
N GLU A 53 -4.05 8.01 1.47
CA GLU A 53 -5.24 7.28 0.97
C GLU A 53 -4.87 5.91 0.38
N VAL A 54 -3.80 5.83 -0.43
CA VAL A 54 -3.34 4.54 -0.99
C VAL A 54 -2.84 3.58 0.10
N ILE A 55 -2.22 4.09 1.17
CA ILE A 55 -1.79 3.27 2.31
C ILE A 55 -3.01 2.76 3.09
N GLU A 56 -4.00 3.61 3.31
CA GLU A 56 -5.27 3.23 3.96
C GLU A 56 -6.00 2.17 3.13
N LEU A 57 -6.21 2.41 1.83
CA LEU A 57 -6.83 1.45 0.91
C LEU A 57 -6.09 0.11 0.89
N ARG A 58 -4.75 0.12 0.88
CA ARG A 58 -3.96 -1.11 0.94
C ARG A 58 -4.20 -1.88 2.24
N THR A 59 -4.36 -1.16 3.34
CA THR A 59 -4.65 -1.74 4.66
C THR A 59 -6.05 -2.34 4.68
N GLU A 60 -7.05 -1.63 4.15
CA GLU A 60 -8.42 -2.12 4.01
C GLU A 60 -8.49 -3.38 3.15
N VAL A 61 -7.83 -3.38 1.99
CA VAL A 61 -7.76 -4.57 1.11
C VAL A 61 -7.13 -5.76 1.83
N GLN A 62 -6.10 -5.53 2.64
CA GLN A 62 -5.49 -6.59 3.44
C GLN A 62 -6.46 -7.14 4.50
N ASN A 63 -7.19 -6.26 5.19
CA ASN A 63 -8.20 -6.67 6.18
C ASN A 63 -9.33 -7.48 5.53
N VAL A 64 -9.84 -7.03 4.38
CA VAL A 64 -10.84 -7.77 3.60
C VAL A 64 -10.32 -9.15 3.18
N GLY A 65 -9.04 -9.25 2.82
CA GLY A 65 -8.41 -10.54 2.54
C GLY A 65 -8.46 -11.50 3.72
N VAL A 66 -8.19 -11.00 4.94
CA VAL A 66 -8.29 -11.79 6.18
C VAL A 66 -9.74 -12.22 6.44
N GLU A 67 -10.70 -11.30 6.31
CA GLU A 67 -12.13 -11.60 6.50
C GLU A 67 -12.63 -12.67 5.50
N ILE A 68 -12.16 -12.63 4.26
CA ILE A 68 -12.48 -13.65 3.25
C ILE A 68 -11.93 -15.02 3.66
N ASP A 69 -10.69 -15.09 4.16
CA ASP A 69 -10.08 -16.34 4.59
C ASP A 69 -10.81 -16.92 5.81
N GLU A 70 -11.21 -16.07 6.77
CA GLU A 70 -12.06 -16.46 7.90
C GLU A 70 -13.42 -16.98 7.44
N LEU A 71 -14.09 -16.27 6.52
CA LEU A 71 -15.38 -16.70 6.00
C LEU A 71 -15.28 -18.03 5.23
N ARG A 72 -14.20 -18.24 4.47
CA ARG A 72 -13.95 -19.53 3.78
C ARG A 72 -13.75 -20.65 4.79
N HIS A 73 -13.09 -20.38 5.91
CA HIS A 73 -12.96 -21.34 7.01
C HIS A 73 -14.32 -21.67 7.61
N ASP A 74 -15.12 -20.67 7.95
CA ASP A 74 -16.45 -20.86 8.55
C ASP A 74 -17.39 -21.65 7.64
N VAL A 75 -17.43 -21.30 6.35
CA VAL A 75 -18.19 -22.06 5.33
C VAL A 75 -17.72 -23.50 5.27
N SER A 76 -16.41 -23.74 5.35
CA SER A 76 -15.85 -25.09 5.36
C SER A 76 -16.29 -25.87 6.60
N VAL A 77 -16.30 -25.25 7.77
CA VAL A 77 -16.79 -25.89 9.01
C VAL A 77 -18.27 -26.25 8.91
N VAL A 78 -19.11 -25.36 8.36
CA VAL A 78 -20.54 -25.62 8.17
C VAL A 78 -20.78 -26.75 7.18
N LEU A 79 -20.10 -26.75 6.04
CA LEU A 79 -20.18 -27.82 5.04
C LEU A 79 -19.73 -29.16 5.60
N TYR A 80 -18.63 -29.18 6.36
CA TYR A 80 -18.17 -30.36 7.06
C TYR A 80 -19.26 -30.93 7.99
N LYS A 81 -19.86 -30.08 8.85
CA LYS A 81 -20.95 -30.51 9.74
C LYS A 81 -22.15 -31.05 8.97
N PHE A 82 -22.53 -30.39 7.88
CA PHE A 82 -23.62 -30.84 7.01
C PHE A 82 -23.36 -32.23 6.42
N LEU A 83 -22.14 -32.48 5.93
CA LEU A 83 -21.75 -33.78 5.38
C LEU A 83 -21.77 -34.88 6.44
N VAL A 84 -21.34 -34.59 7.67
CA VAL A 84 -21.37 -35.56 8.77
C VAL A 84 -22.82 -35.84 9.21
N GLU A 85 -23.63 -34.80 9.40
CA GLU A 85 -24.97 -34.95 9.98
C GLU A 85 -26.02 -35.48 9.00
N LEU A 86 -25.99 -35.08 7.73
CA LEU A 86 -27.05 -35.42 6.76
C LEU A 86 -26.68 -36.54 5.80
N ALA A 87 -25.40 -36.71 5.50
CA ALA A 87 -24.93 -37.79 4.64
C ALA A 87 -24.41 -39.00 5.43
N GLU A 88 -24.51 -38.95 6.77
CA GLU A 88 -23.95 -39.96 7.71
C GLU A 88 -22.48 -40.28 7.41
N MET A 89 -21.75 -39.29 6.89
CA MET A 89 -20.39 -39.50 6.42
C MET A 89 -19.41 -39.46 7.60
N GLU A 90 -18.48 -40.41 7.66
CA GLU A 90 -17.45 -40.41 8.70
C GLU A 90 -16.62 -39.11 8.66
N GLU A 91 -16.27 -38.58 9.83
CA GLU A 91 -15.57 -37.29 9.99
C GLU A 91 -14.29 -37.17 9.15
N GLU A 92 -13.47 -38.23 9.12
CA GLU A 92 -12.22 -38.25 8.35
C GLU A 92 -12.47 -38.28 6.84
N ALA A 93 -13.54 -38.93 6.40
CA ALA A 93 -13.95 -38.90 4.99
C ALA A 93 -14.46 -37.52 4.57
N ALA A 94 -15.16 -36.81 5.47
CA ALA A 94 -15.64 -35.45 5.25
C ALA A 94 -14.49 -34.44 5.15
N LYS A 95 -13.53 -34.47 6.08
CA LYS A 95 -12.31 -33.65 5.99
C LYS A 95 -11.54 -33.91 4.69
N GLY A 96 -11.38 -35.18 4.31
CA GLY A 96 -10.69 -35.56 3.08
C GLY A 96 -11.42 -35.14 1.81
N TRP A 97 -12.76 -35.13 1.79
CA TRP A 97 -13.54 -34.60 0.67
C TRP A 97 -13.39 -33.08 0.55
N MET A 98 -13.45 -32.35 1.67
CA MET A 98 -13.28 -30.89 1.71
C MET A 98 -11.93 -30.46 1.16
N ALA A 99 -10.84 -31.11 1.61
CA ALA A 99 -9.48 -30.80 1.14
C ALA A 99 -9.23 -31.07 -0.36
N ARG A 100 -10.11 -31.84 -1.03
CA ARG A 100 -9.99 -32.17 -2.46
C ARG A 100 -10.85 -31.28 -3.36
N ASN A 101 -11.88 -30.64 -2.82
CA ASN A 101 -12.93 -29.98 -3.61
C ASN A 101 -13.07 -28.48 -3.31
N LEU A 102 -12.33 -27.95 -2.33
CA LEU A 102 -12.23 -26.52 -1.97
C LEU A 102 -10.78 -26.04 -2.07
#